data_AF-A0AAV9DYX2-F1
#
_entry.id   AF-A0AAV9DYX2-F1
#
_cell.length_a   1.000
_cell.length_b   1.000
_cell.length_c   1.000
_cell.angle_alpha   90.00
_cell.angle_beta   90.00
_cell.angle_gamma   90.00
#
_symmetry.space_group_name_H-M   'P 1'
#
loop_
_entity.id
_entity.type
_entity.pdbx_description
1 polymer ?
#
loop_
_entity_poly.entity_id
_entity_poly.type
_entity_poly.pdbx_seq_one_letter_code
_entity_poly.pdbx_strand_id
1 'polypeptide(L)'
;MPFRHRPITFHALPPPIPDRPMKIPRPKTHHDLLRRDPPTTSSPEKEQQHRLTKLLLNVTVQRSLGPVHVVISPESTVEDLIRAAIDAYAKEGRMPPLVGSDPRLFELHYSQFSLENLDPKEKLINLGSRNFFLCPKRDKAATVVGVDSCSRQENERRHFTLSTVRDLLQSFVLL
;
A
#
# COMPACT_ATOMS: atom_id res chain seq x y z
N MET A 1 -41.77 0.96 -44.81
CA MET A 1 -41.16 -0.39 -44.79
C MET A 1 -41.04 -0.83 -43.33
N PRO A 2 -41.74 -1.89 -42.88
CA PRO A 2 -41.64 -2.35 -41.49
C PRO A 2 -40.43 -3.27 -41.30
N PHE A 3 -39.67 -3.08 -40.23
CA PHE A 3 -38.58 -3.97 -39.85
C PHE A 3 -39.15 -5.25 -39.22
N ARG A 4 -39.01 -6.38 -39.90
CA ARG A 4 -39.28 -7.71 -39.34
C ARG A 4 -38.14 -8.10 -38.41
N HIS A 5 -38.39 -8.15 -37.11
CA HIS A 5 -37.51 -8.86 -36.19
C HIS A 5 -37.68 -10.37 -36.40
N ARG A 6 -36.59 -11.06 -36.78
CA ARG A 6 -36.51 -12.52 -36.70
C ARG A 6 -36.04 -12.89 -35.29
N PRO A 7 -36.77 -13.74 -34.54
CA PRO A 7 -36.24 -14.30 -33.32
C PRO A 7 -35.07 -15.23 -33.65
N ILE A 8 -33.98 -15.11 -32.91
CA ILE A 8 -32.79 -15.95 -33.07
C ILE A 8 -33.07 -17.25 -32.31
N THR A 9 -33.35 -18.32 -33.05
CA THR A 9 -33.54 -19.66 -32.50
C THR A 9 -32.20 -20.20 -31.99
N PHE A 10 -32.04 -20.30 -30.67
CA PHE A 10 -30.89 -20.95 -30.03
C PHE A 10 -31.07 -22.47 -30.02
N HIS A 11 -30.90 -23.10 -31.18
CA HIS A 11 -30.65 -24.55 -31.24
C HIS A 11 -29.32 -24.79 -31.94
N ALA A 12 -28.24 -24.39 -31.27
CA ALA A 12 -26.91 -24.87 -31.59
C ALA A 12 -26.76 -26.26 -30.94
N LEU A 13 -26.61 -27.29 -31.77
CA LEU A 13 -26.17 -28.61 -31.33
C LEU A 13 -24.76 -28.44 -30.72
N PRO A 14 -24.46 -28.92 -29.51
CA PRO A 14 -23.10 -28.85 -28.98
C PRO A 14 -22.15 -29.64 -29.90
N PRO A 15 -20.95 -29.12 -30.23
CA PRO A 15 -19.99 -29.88 -31.00
C PRO A 15 -19.58 -31.15 -30.22
N PRO A 16 -19.28 -32.26 -30.93
CA PRO A 16 -18.86 -33.49 -30.28
C PRO A 16 -17.63 -33.23 -29.41
N ILE A 17 -17.75 -33.56 -28.13
CA ILE A 17 -16.68 -33.45 -27.14
C ILE A 17 -15.57 -34.42 -27.58
N PRO A 18 -14.35 -33.96 -27.89
CA PRO A 18 -13.25 -34.88 -28.08
C PRO A 18 -12.93 -35.56 -26.73
N ASP A 19 -13.04 -36.89 -26.67
CA ASP A 19 -12.78 -37.75 -25.49
C ASP A 19 -11.31 -37.77 -25.02
N ARG A 20 -10.53 -36.72 -25.26
CA ARG A 20 -9.18 -36.59 -24.72
C ARG A 20 -8.97 -35.19 -24.14
N PRO A 21 -8.62 -35.07 -22.85
CA PRO A 21 -8.20 -33.78 -22.32
C PRO A 21 -6.95 -33.34 -23.11
N MET A 22 -7.04 -32.21 -23.80
CA MET A 22 -5.88 -31.53 -24.36
C MET A 22 -4.97 -31.14 -23.19
N LYS A 23 -3.97 -31.99 -22.91
CA LYS A 23 -2.91 -31.69 -21.95
C LYS A 23 -2.04 -30.60 -22.57
N ILE A 24 -2.33 -29.35 -22.25
CA ILE A 24 -1.39 -28.24 -22.49
C ILE A 24 -0.15 -28.56 -21.65
N PRO A 25 1.03 -28.79 -22.27
CA PRO A 25 2.25 -29.04 -21.50
C PRO A 25 2.55 -27.79 -20.68
N ARG A 26 2.70 -27.95 -19.36
CA ARG A 26 3.16 -26.84 -18.52
C ARG A 26 4.52 -26.37 -19.06
N PRO A 27 4.72 -25.06 -19.28
CA PRO A 27 6.04 -24.54 -19.62
C PRO A 27 7.06 -25.05 -18.59
N LYS A 28 8.17 -25.62 -19.06
CA LYS A 28 9.24 -26.07 -18.17
C LYS A 28 9.83 -24.84 -17.47
N THR A 29 9.57 -24.68 -16.18
CA THR A 29 10.25 -23.69 -15.37
C THR A 29 11.68 -24.17 -15.13
N HIS A 30 12.64 -23.62 -15.87
CA HIS A 30 14.06 -23.89 -15.64
C HIS A 30 14.49 -23.15 -14.36
N HIS A 31 14.33 -23.79 -13.20
CA HIS A 31 14.76 -23.22 -11.92
C HIS A 31 16.29 -23.22 -11.74
N ASP A 32 17.04 -23.82 -12.67
CA ASP A 32 18.47 -24.09 -12.49
C ASP A 32 19.39 -23.09 -13.21
N LEU A 33 18.99 -21.81 -13.32
CA LEU A 33 19.85 -20.76 -13.88
C LEU A 33 20.80 -20.14 -12.84
N LEU A 34 20.79 -20.61 -11.59
CA LEU A 34 21.56 -20.03 -10.49
C LEU A 34 22.34 -21.07 -9.67
N ARG A 35 22.75 -22.19 -10.28
CA ARG A 35 23.71 -23.07 -9.63
C ARG A 35 25.10 -22.45 -9.75
N ARG A 36 25.41 -21.54 -8.83
CA ARG A 36 26.75 -21.00 -8.64
C ARG A 36 27.61 -22.09 -8.01
N ASP A 37 28.56 -22.62 -8.76
CA ASP A 37 29.52 -23.59 -8.23
C ASP A 37 30.34 -22.95 -7.08
N PRO A 38 30.58 -23.68 -5.96
CA PRO A 38 31.36 -23.18 -4.85
C PRO A 38 32.86 -23.18 -5.20
N PRO A 39 33.58 -22.06 -5.07
CA PRO A 39 35.03 -22.08 -5.10
C PRO A 39 35.55 -22.59 -3.74
N THR A 40 36.10 -23.80 -3.74
CA THR A 40 36.94 -24.32 -2.65
C THR A 40 38.18 -23.44 -2.52
N THR A 41 38.22 -22.51 -1.57
CA THR A 41 39.47 -22.04 -0.96
C THR A 41 39.20 -21.33 0.37
N SER A 42 39.80 -21.86 1.42
CA SER A 42 39.78 -21.39 2.80
C SER A 42 40.35 -19.98 2.99
N SER A 43 39.54 -19.06 3.51
CA SER A 43 40.01 -17.85 4.21
C SER A 43 38.96 -17.45 5.27
N PRO A 44 39.32 -16.73 6.36
CA PRO A 44 38.34 -16.33 7.36
C PRO A 44 37.51 -15.19 6.79
N GLU A 45 36.45 -15.57 6.09
CA GLU A 45 35.46 -14.65 5.54
C GLU A 45 34.78 -13.94 6.71
N LYS A 46 35.13 -12.67 6.93
CA LYS A 46 34.19 -11.74 7.56
C LYS A 46 32.96 -11.80 6.69
N GLU A 47 31.87 -12.36 7.22
CA GLU A 47 30.55 -12.35 6.63
C GLU A 47 30.14 -10.91 6.31
N GLN A 48 30.59 -10.40 5.17
CA GLN A 48 29.94 -9.28 4.51
C GLN A 48 28.68 -9.86 3.86
N GLN A 49 27.74 -10.28 4.72
CA GLN A 49 26.36 -10.46 4.35
C GLN A 49 25.98 -9.21 3.56
N HIS A 50 25.50 -9.40 2.34
CA HIS A 50 25.05 -8.32 1.47
C HIS A 50 23.99 -7.51 2.22
N ARG A 51 24.44 -6.47 2.93
CA ARG A 51 23.57 -5.61 3.74
C ARG A 51 22.67 -4.89 2.76
N LEU A 52 21.36 -5.11 2.88
CA LEU A 52 20.37 -4.35 2.15
C LEU A 52 20.65 -2.87 2.42
N THR A 53 21.12 -2.14 1.43
CA THR A 53 21.51 -0.74 1.64
C THR A 53 20.29 0.14 1.83
N LYS A 54 19.14 -0.25 1.26
CA LYS A 54 17.85 0.44 1.38
C LYS A 54 16.67 -0.54 1.31
N LEU A 55 15.60 -0.24 2.04
CA LEU A 55 14.29 -0.87 1.97
C LEU A 55 13.34 0.05 1.20
N LEU A 56 12.55 -0.53 0.30
CA LEU A 56 11.38 0.12 -0.29
C LEU A 56 10.13 -0.35 0.46
N LEU A 57 9.40 0.60 1.04
CA LEU A 57 8.21 0.36 1.86
C LEU A 57 6.99 1.07 1.26
N ASN A 58 5.86 0.39 1.33
CA ASN A 58 4.57 0.89 0.87
C ASN A 58 3.77 1.30 2.10
N VAL A 59 3.50 2.60 2.24
CA VAL A 59 2.76 3.14 3.37
C VAL A 59 1.42 3.68 2.87
N THR A 60 0.34 2.97 3.18
CA THR A 60 -1.01 3.42 2.85
C THR A 60 -1.50 4.36 3.94
N VAL A 61 -1.78 5.60 3.59
CA VAL A 61 -2.32 6.59 4.53
C VAL A 61 -3.84 6.45 4.59
N GLN A 62 -4.42 6.53 5.78
CA GLN A 62 -5.86 6.45 5.97
C GLN A 62 -6.61 7.46 5.09
N ARG A 63 -7.62 6.99 4.34
CA ARG A 63 -8.43 7.76 3.37
C ARG A 63 -7.67 8.31 2.15
N SER A 64 -6.45 7.88 1.89
CA SER A 64 -5.72 8.27 0.67
C SER A 64 -6.03 7.36 -0.52
N LEU A 65 -5.77 7.85 -1.74
CA LEU A 65 -6.00 7.14 -3.01
C LEU A 65 -4.93 6.08 -3.34
N GLY A 66 -4.04 5.73 -2.41
CA GLY A 66 -3.03 4.68 -2.60
C GLY A 66 -1.80 4.88 -1.71
N PRO A 67 -0.87 3.93 -1.71
CA PRO A 67 0.33 4.00 -0.88
C PRO A 67 1.29 5.09 -1.36
N VAL A 68 2.01 5.64 -0.40
CA VAL A 68 3.25 6.40 -0.59
C VAL A 68 4.41 5.42 -0.55
N HIS A 69 5.38 5.61 -1.43
CA HIS A 69 6.55 4.76 -1.53
C HIS A 69 7.72 5.43 -0.81
N VAL A 70 8.25 4.79 0.23
CA VAL A 70 9.35 5.33 1.03
C VAL A 70 10.57 4.44 0.88
N VAL A 71 11.71 5.04 0.57
CA VAL A 71 13.01 4.35 0.52
C VAL A 71 13.83 4.77 1.74
N ILE A 72 14.15 3.82 2.62
CA ILE A 72 14.78 4.10 3.91
C ILE A 72 15.79 2.99 4.31
N SER A 73 16.71 3.28 5.23
CA SER A 73 17.66 2.27 5.74
C SER A 73 16.93 1.16 6.52
N PRO A 74 17.33 -0.12 6.42
CA PRO A 74 16.74 -1.18 7.25
C PRO A 74 16.95 -0.99 8.76
N GLU A 75 17.97 -0.25 9.16
CA GLU A 75 18.31 0.01 10.57
C GLU A 75 17.55 1.18 11.19
N SER A 76 16.77 1.92 10.39
CA SER A 76 15.95 3.04 10.92
C SER A 76 14.78 2.51 11.73
N THR A 77 14.16 3.39 12.50
CA THR A 77 13.03 3.03 13.36
C THR A 77 11.69 3.21 12.65
N VAL A 78 10.62 2.72 13.27
CA VAL A 78 9.23 3.00 12.87
C VAL A 78 8.93 4.50 12.88
N GLU A 79 9.41 5.24 13.89
CA GLU A 79 9.23 6.69 13.96
C GLU A 79 9.84 7.42 12.75
N ASP A 80 11.02 6.99 12.30
CA ASP A 80 11.67 7.55 11.12
C ASP A 80 10.84 7.29 9.85
N LEU A 81 10.24 6.10 9.73
CA LEU A 81 9.35 5.76 8.62
C LEU A 81 8.09 6.63 8.62
N ILE A 82 7.47 6.86 9.79
CA ILE A 82 6.31 7.74 9.92
C ILE A 82 6.65 9.15 9.43
N ARG A 83 7.77 9.70 9.90
CA ARG A 83 8.24 11.03 9.47
C ARG A 83 8.46 11.09 7.97
N ALA A 84 9.19 10.12 7.41
CA ALA A 84 9.46 10.06 5.98
C ALA A 84 8.18 9.91 5.14
N ALA A 85 7.20 9.14 5.61
CA ALA A 85 5.92 8.97 4.95
C ALA A 85 5.07 10.25 4.97
N ILE A 86 5.04 10.97 6.09
CA ILE A 86 4.35 12.27 6.21
C ILE A 86 4.97 13.29 5.23
N ASP A 87 6.30 13.38 5.23
CA ASP A 87 7.03 14.29 4.34
C ASP A 87 6.76 13.95 2.87
N ALA A 88 6.82 12.67 2.50
CA ALA A 88 6.55 12.23 1.14
C ALA A 88 5.09 12.48 0.73
N TYR A 89 4.13 12.21 1.61
CA TYR A 89 2.71 12.49 1.37
C TYR A 89 2.44 13.98 1.12
N ALA A 90 3.05 14.85 1.94
CA ALA A 90 2.93 16.30 1.78
C ALA A 90 3.61 16.80 0.50
N LYS A 91 4.80 16.28 0.18
CA LYS A 91 5.52 16.61 -1.07
C LYS A 91 4.76 16.18 -2.31
N GLU A 92 4.07 15.04 -2.27
CA GLU A 92 3.21 14.56 -3.35
C GLU A 92 1.90 15.35 -3.48
N GLY A 93 1.59 16.26 -2.54
CA GLY A 93 0.37 17.07 -2.57
C GLY A 93 -0.92 16.24 -2.47
N ARG A 94 -0.87 15.11 -1.76
CA ARG A 94 -1.98 14.14 -1.74
C ARG A 94 -3.18 14.63 -0.94
N MET A 95 -4.34 14.09 -1.29
CA MET A 95 -5.62 14.36 -0.65
C MET A 95 -6.18 13.12 0.04
N PRO A 96 -6.80 13.26 1.23
CA PRO A 96 -7.00 14.50 1.99
C PRO A 96 -5.71 15.00 2.68
N PRO A 97 -5.62 16.31 3.03
CA PRO A 97 -4.46 16.82 3.75
C PRO A 97 -4.35 16.18 5.14
N LEU A 98 -3.11 16.00 5.61
CA LEU A 98 -2.83 15.49 6.94
C LEU A 98 -3.20 16.52 8.01
N VAL A 99 -3.63 16.04 9.18
CA VAL A 99 -4.06 16.89 10.33
C VAL A 99 -2.86 17.60 11.00
N GLY A 100 -1.64 17.30 10.57
CA GLY A 100 -0.41 17.93 11.01
C GLY A 100 0.81 17.22 10.40
N SER A 101 1.99 17.77 10.66
CA SER A 101 3.27 17.20 10.23
C SER A 101 4.05 16.49 11.36
N ASP A 102 3.54 16.51 12.59
CA ASP A 102 4.19 15.88 13.74
C ASP A 102 3.99 14.35 13.71
N PRO A 103 5.07 13.55 13.66
CA PRO A 103 4.99 12.08 13.67
C PRO A 103 4.21 11.51 14.86
N ARG A 104 4.20 12.21 16.00
CA ARG A 104 3.54 11.76 17.24
C ARG A 104 2.02 11.72 17.14
N LEU A 105 1.46 12.44 16.17
CA LEU A 105 0.03 12.47 15.87
C LEU A 105 -0.40 11.26 15.03
N PHE A 106 0.52 10.37 14.66
CA PHE A 106 0.24 9.23 13.82
C PHE A 106 0.71 7.93 14.45
N GLU A 107 0.05 6.84 14.07
CA GLU A 107 0.40 5.48 14.46
C GLU A 107 0.54 4.62 13.20
N LEU A 108 1.52 3.72 13.24
CA LEU A 108 1.78 2.78 12.15
C LEU A 108 1.23 1.41 12.54
N HIS A 109 0.51 0.79 11.61
CA HIS A 109 -0.07 -0.54 11.74
C HIS A 109 0.42 -1.44 10.59
N TYR A 110 0.34 -2.76 10.79
CA TYR A 110 0.56 -3.71 9.69
C TYR A 110 -0.49 -3.58 8.59
N SER A 111 -1.74 -3.29 8.96
CA SER A 111 -2.87 -3.21 8.03
C SER A 111 -3.96 -2.31 8.59
N GLN A 112 -4.87 -1.88 7.73
CA GLN A 112 -6.09 -1.16 8.12
C GLN A 112 -7.01 -1.97 9.03
N PHE A 113 -6.76 -3.27 9.23
CA PHE A 113 -7.57 -4.14 10.10
C PHE A 113 -6.87 -4.45 11.43
N SER A 114 -5.62 -3.99 11.61
CA SER A 114 -4.86 -4.22 12.83
C SER A 114 -5.38 -3.30 13.94
N LEU A 115 -5.61 -3.88 15.12
CA LEU A 115 -5.98 -3.12 16.32
C LEU A 115 -4.75 -2.61 17.08
N GLU A 116 -3.60 -3.24 16.88
CA GLU A 116 -2.33 -2.92 17.53
C GLU A 116 -1.45 -2.08 16.61
N ASN A 117 -0.84 -1.03 17.17
CA ASN A 117 0.17 -0.23 16.50
C ASN A 117 1.57 -0.82 16.75
N LEU A 118 2.50 -0.44 15.89
CA LEU A 118 3.91 -0.82 15.99
C LEU A 118 4.64 0.07 16.99
N ASP A 119 5.63 -0.47 17.69
CA ASP A 119 6.49 0.31 18.59
C ASP A 119 7.30 1.32 17.78
N PRO A 120 7.20 2.64 18.05
CA PRO A 120 7.97 3.67 17.36
C PRO A 120 9.48 3.44 17.35
N LYS A 121 10.02 2.72 18.35
CA LYS A 121 11.45 2.44 18.51
C LYS A 121 11.92 1.17 17.82
N GLU A 122 10.99 0.34 17.32
CA GLU A 122 11.34 -0.90 16.64
C GLU A 122 12.03 -0.60 15.30
N LYS A 123 13.06 -1.39 14.98
CA LYS A 123 13.77 -1.27 13.71
C LYS A 123 12.97 -1.89 12.57
N LEU A 124 13.02 -1.25 11.40
CA LEU A 124 12.27 -1.71 10.23
C LEU A 124 12.66 -3.11 9.76
N ILE A 125 13.92 -3.52 9.94
CA ILE A 125 14.39 -4.87 9.62
C ILE A 125 13.69 -5.97 10.42
N ASN A 126 13.17 -5.65 11.62
CA ASN A 126 12.54 -6.63 12.50
C ASN A 126 11.05 -6.86 12.15
N LEU A 127 10.40 -5.92 11.45
CA LEU A 127 8.97 -5.95 11.19
C LEU A 127 8.54 -7.04 10.18
N GLY A 128 9.46 -7.52 9.35
CA GLY A 128 9.19 -8.55 8.33
C GLY A 128 8.22 -8.18 7.20
N SER A 129 7.52 -7.04 7.30
CA SER A 129 6.59 -6.52 6.30
C SER A 129 7.21 -5.37 5.49
N ARG A 130 6.72 -5.21 4.26
CA ARG A 130 6.98 -4.02 3.42
C ARG A 130 5.75 -3.16 3.19
N ASN A 131 4.60 -3.58 3.70
CA ASN A 131 3.33 -2.86 3.58
C ASN A 131 2.87 -2.47 4.98
N PHE A 132 2.56 -1.19 5.14
CA PHE A 132 2.12 -0.62 6.40
C PHE A 132 0.95 0.33 6.16
N PHE A 133 0.21 0.60 7.23
CA PHE A 133 -0.93 1.49 7.23
C PHE A 133 -0.71 2.60 8.26
N LEU A 134 -0.80 3.86 7.82
CA LEU A 134 -0.62 5.04 8.66
C LEU A 134 -1.98 5.63 9.02
N CYS A 135 -2.27 5.76 10.30
CA CYS A 135 -3.49 6.37 10.81
C CYS A 135 -3.19 7.53 11.77
N PRO A 136 -4.07 8.54 11.89
CA PRO A 136 -3.97 9.51 12.97
C PRO A 136 -4.25 8.86 14.32
N LYS A 137 -3.44 9.20 15.31
CA LYS A 137 -3.59 8.82 16.70
C LYS A 137 -4.86 9.42 17.28
N ARG A 138 -5.56 8.67 18.12
CA ARG A 138 -6.61 9.23 19.00
C ARG A 138 -6.05 9.46 20.38
N ASP A 139 -6.25 10.67 20.88
CA ASP A 139 -6.09 10.92 22.31
C ASP A 139 -7.21 10.19 23.06
N LYS A 140 -6.83 9.34 24.02
CA LYS A 140 -7.79 8.61 24.87
C LYS A 140 -8.64 9.52 25.78
N ALA A 141 -8.42 10.84 25.73
CA ALA A 141 -9.14 11.85 26.53
C ALA A 141 -10.38 12.44 25.82
N ALA A 142 -10.55 12.24 24.51
CA ALA A 142 -11.73 12.71 23.77
C ALA A 142 -12.83 11.64 23.76
N THR A 143 -13.42 11.42 24.93
CA THR A 143 -14.78 10.83 25.01
C THR A 143 -15.75 11.87 24.45
N VAL A 144 -16.56 11.48 23.46
CA VAL A 144 -17.55 12.29 22.70
C VAL A 144 -16.99 13.08 21.51
N VAL A 145 -16.48 12.41 20.48
CA VAL A 145 -17.03 12.31 19.10
C VAL A 145 -16.00 11.59 18.20
N GLY A 146 -16.40 10.49 17.55
CA GLY A 146 -15.72 9.92 16.37
C GLY A 146 -14.61 8.87 16.61
N VAL A 147 -15.00 7.64 16.97
CA VAL A 147 -14.11 6.46 17.03
C VAL A 147 -13.88 5.85 15.63
N ASP A 148 -13.04 6.47 14.79
CA ASP A 148 -12.36 5.88 13.61
C ASP A 148 -11.35 4.77 13.91
N SER A 149 -11.69 3.79 14.77
CA SER A 149 -10.90 2.57 14.89
C SER A 149 -10.72 1.97 13.50
N CYS A 150 -9.62 1.23 13.25
CA CYS A 150 -9.35 0.45 12.04
C CYS A 150 -10.42 -0.64 11.73
N SER A 151 -11.64 -0.51 12.23
CA SER A 151 -12.71 -1.50 12.17
C SER A 151 -14.11 -0.90 12.08
N ARG A 152 -14.29 0.29 11.48
CA ARG A 152 -15.62 0.74 11.04
C ARG A 152 -15.55 1.73 9.86
N GLN A 153 -15.95 1.29 8.68
CA GLN A 153 -16.35 2.19 7.60
C GLN A 153 -17.84 2.47 7.76
N GLU A 154 -18.22 3.71 8.06
CA GLU A 154 -19.45 4.31 7.53
C GLU A 154 -19.46 5.84 7.69
N ASN A 155 -19.54 6.52 6.54
CA ASN A 155 -20.11 7.85 6.32
C ASN A 155 -19.66 9.01 7.22
N GLU A 156 -18.54 9.64 6.87
CA GLU A 156 -18.34 11.06 7.16
C GLU A 156 -18.34 11.83 5.83
N ARG A 157 -19.55 12.25 5.39
CA ARG A 157 -19.69 13.28 4.36
C ARG A 157 -19.08 14.57 4.91
N ARG A 158 -17.78 14.75 4.69
CA ARG A 158 -17.16 16.06 4.87
C ARG A 158 -17.72 16.96 3.80
N HIS A 159 -18.60 17.85 4.22
CA HIS A 159 -19.13 18.92 3.41
C HIS A 159 -17.94 19.79 3.01
N PHE A 160 -17.38 19.53 1.83
CA PHE A 160 -16.38 20.39 1.21
C PHE A 160 -17.14 21.64 0.80
N THR A 161 -17.18 22.65 1.66
CA THR A 161 -17.85 23.90 1.35
C THR A 161 -17.13 24.54 0.17
N LEU A 162 -17.90 25.02 -0.81
CA LEU A 162 -17.39 25.66 -2.03
C LEU A 162 -16.47 26.87 -1.76
N SER A 163 -16.39 27.33 -0.51
CA SER A 163 -15.45 28.34 -0.03
C SER A 163 -13.99 27.89 -0.16
N THR A 164 -13.66 26.65 0.21
CA THR A 164 -12.27 26.18 0.26
C THR A 164 -11.68 26.00 -1.14
N VAL A 165 -12.50 25.61 -2.13
CA VAL A 165 -12.09 25.55 -3.54
C VAL A 165 -11.87 26.95 -4.11
N ARG A 166 -12.70 27.93 -3.71
CA ARG A 166 -12.59 29.32 -4.18
C ARG A 166 -11.32 29.99 -3.66
N ASP A 167 -10.93 29.75 -2.41
CA ASP A 167 -9.73 30.34 -1.81
C ASP A 167 -8.44 29.74 -2.41
N LEU A 168 -8.47 28.44 -2.79
CA LEU A 168 -7.37 27.80 -3.51
C LEU A 168 -7.25 28.31 -4.97
N LEU A 169 -8.39 28.55 -5.63
CA LEU A 169 -8.44 29.13 -6.98
C LEU A 169 -8.01 30.60 -7.01
N GLN A 170 -8.31 31.40 -5.98
CA GLN A 170 -7.81 32.77 -5.88
C GLN A 170 -6.29 32.84 -5.67
N SER A 171 -5.71 31.87 -4.97
CA SER A 171 -4.26 31.79 -4.79
C SER A 171 -3.51 31.38 -6.07
N PHE A 172 -4.19 30.66 -6.99
CA PHE A 172 -3.60 30.24 -8.26
C PHE A 172 -3.71 31.30 -9.38
N VAL A 173 -4.55 32.33 -9.20
CA VAL A 173 -4.72 33.44 -10.17
C VAL A 173 -3.85 34.66 -9.82
N LEU A 174 -3.16 34.64 -8.68
CA LEU A 174 -2.26 35.70 -8.21
C LEU A 174 -0.77 35.37 -8.32
N LEU A 175 -0.41 34.34 -9.10
CA LEU A 175 0.95 34.07 -9.56
C LEU A 175 0.99 34.17 -11.09
#